data_AF-A0A7V9SLE1-F1
#
_entry.id   AF-A0A7V9SLE1-F1
#
_cell.length_a   1.000
_cell.length_b   1.000
_cell.length_c   1.000
_cell.angle_alpha   90.00
_cell.angle_beta   90.00
_cell.angle_gamma   90.00
#
_symmetry.space_group_name_H-M   'P 1'
#
loop_
_entity.id
_entity.type
_entity.pdbx_description
1 polymer ?
#
loop_
_entity_poly.entity_id
_entity_poly.type
_entity_poly.pdbx_seq_one_letter_code
_entity_poly.pdbx_strand_id
1 'polypeptide(L)'
;MDDTTEKILLSLVSILFGLIAGQGWRLTQTWWNNRKLKKSLLTELEDIRYRLSQMADGYARSLQFYAHKATHSTFPAKLSHPFYLKHYTDVFLKLNHAQRNSYELIHNMVEALNRVIDIEADLITKFTKEYDEDLFEKWGNTLKAQYENIHLLWWHINFHLSAPDNPNLIEMHPEDRKHLEQNTEIACKHIIKILSDAKKFSREELYGKYNEVVYTTKVKKKEEND
;
A
#
# COMPACT_ATOMS: atom_id res chain seq x y z
N MET A 1 -23.95 47.31 46.64
CA MET A 1 -22.65 46.60 46.52
C MET A 1 -21.57 47.64 46.44
N ASP A 2 -20.45 47.43 47.13
CA ASP A 2 -19.29 48.32 47.01
C ASP A 2 -18.62 48.10 45.63
N ASP A 3 -18.19 49.18 44.97
CA ASP A 3 -17.58 49.18 43.62
C ASP A 3 -16.39 48.20 43.54
N THR A 4 -15.68 48.04 44.66
CA THR A 4 -14.60 47.08 44.84
C THR A 4 -15.06 45.62 44.65
N THR A 5 -16.22 45.25 45.18
CA THR A 5 -16.74 43.87 45.09
C THR A 5 -17.15 43.53 43.64
N GLU A 6 -17.73 44.48 42.93
CA GLU A 6 -18.13 44.30 41.52
C GLU A 6 -16.92 44.11 40.61
N LYS A 7 -15.86 44.91 40.80
CA LYS A 7 -14.59 44.76 40.06
C LYS A 7 -13.90 43.42 40.34
N ILE A 8 -13.89 42.97 41.59
CA ILE A 8 -13.35 41.64 41.95
C ILE A 8 -14.16 40.54 41.24
N LEU A 9 -15.48 40.62 41.27
CA LEU A 9 -16.35 39.62 40.64
C LEU A 9 -16.17 39.58 39.11
N LEU A 10 -16.08 40.75 38.46
CA LEU A 10 -15.78 40.86 37.03
C LEU A 10 -14.42 40.26 36.65
N SER A 11 -13.39 40.50 37.48
CA SER A 11 -12.05 39.92 37.24
C SER A 11 -12.06 38.39 37.39
N LEU A 12 -12.75 37.87 38.41
CA LEU A 12 -12.89 36.42 38.61
C LEU A 12 -13.65 35.74 37.48
N VAL A 13 -14.74 36.35 36.99
CA VAL A 13 -15.50 35.84 35.84
C VAL A 13 -14.64 35.84 34.57
N SER A 14 -13.84 36.89 34.36
CA SER A 14 -12.94 36.98 33.21
C SER A 14 -11.85 35.90 33.23
N ILE A 15 -11.26 35.65 34.42
CA ILE A 15 -10.28 34.57 34.61
C ILE A 15 -10.92 33.21 34.35
N LEU A 16 -12.11 32.95 34.91
CA LEU A 16 -12.82 31.70 34.70
C LEU A 16 -13.15 31.47 33.22
N PHE A 17 -13.63 32.50 32.54
CA PHE A 17 -13.90 32.45 31.10
C PHE A 17 -12.63 32.16 30.29
N GLY A 18 -11.51 32.81 30.62
CA GLY A 18 -10.22 32.55 29.99
C GLY A 18 -9.74 31.10 30.17
N LEU A 19 -9.93 30.53 31.36
CA LEU A 19 -9.60 29.12 31.63
C LEU A 19 -10.48 28.15 30.84
N ILE A 20 -11.79 28.38 30.82
CA ILE A 20 -12.74 27.53 30.07
C ILE A 20 -12.46 27.62 28.56
N ALA A 21 -12.27 28.83 28.02
CA ALA A 21 -11.93 29.03 26.62
C ALA A 21 -10.58 28.37 26.26
N GLY A 22 -9.58 28.49 27.14
CA GLY A 22 -8.28 27.86 26.95
C GLY A 22 -8.34 26.33 26.95
N GLN A 23 -9.11 25.72 27.85
CA GLN A 23 -9.32 24.27 27.86
C GLN A 23 -10.13 23.80 26.65
N GLY A 24 -11.19 24.53 26.29
CA GLY A 24 -11.99 24.25 25.08
C GLY A 24 -11.15 24.30 23.80
N TRP A 25 -10.28 25.30 23.66
CA TRP A 25 -9.36 25.39 22.53
C TRP A 25 -8.39 24.20 22.46
N ARG A 26 -7.82 23.77 23.59
CA ARG A 26 -6.93 22.59 23.62
C ARG A 26 -7.65 21.30 23.22
N LEU A 27 -8.88 21.10 23.70
CA LEU A 27 -9.69 19.93 23.36
C LEU A 27 -10.03 19.91 21.87
N THR A 28 -10.47 21.04 21.31
CA THR A 28 -10.79 21.17 19.89
C THR A 28 -9.56 20.96 19.01
N GLN A 29 -8.41 21.55 19.38
CA GLN A 29 -7.15 21.35 18.68
C GLN A 29 -6.71 19.86 18.71
N THR A 30 -6.81 19.21 19.88
CA THR A 30 -6.47 17.79 20.02
C THR A 30 -7.36 16.90 19.16
N TRP A 31 -8.66 17.16 19.17
CA TRP A 31 -9.62 16.43 18.35
C TRP A 31 -9.37 16.62 16.86
N TRP A 32 -9.06 17.85 16.42
CA TRP A 32 -8.76 18.12 15.01
C TRP A 32 -7.47 17.43 14.55
N ASN A 33 -6.43 17.48 15.38
CA ASN A 33 -5.18 16.78 15.11
C ASN A 33 -5.40 15.27 15.00
N ASN A 34 -6.16 14.67 15.92
CA ASN A 34 -6.48 13.23 15.87
C ASN A 34 -7.21 12.85 14.57
N ARG A 35 -8.18 13.67 14.15
CA ARG A 35 -8.90 13.44 12.89
C ARG A 35 -7.98 13.55 11.67
N LYS A 36 -7.10 14.55 11.66
CA LYS A 36 -6.12 14.74 10.58
C LYS A 36 -5.16 13.54 10.50
N LEU A 37 -4.64 13.08 11.63
CA LEU A 37 -3.75 11.91 11.70
C LEU A 37 -4.41 10.65 11.17
N LYS A 38 -5.64 10.33 11.63
CA LYS A 38 -6.38 9.17 11.14
C LYS A 38 -6.65 9.24 9.64
N LYS A 39 -7.05 10.41 9.14
CA LYS A 39 -7.26 10.63 7.71
C LYS A 39 -5.98 10.40 6.90
N SER A 40 -4.84 10.89 7.39
CA SER A 40 -3.55 10.71 6.72
C SER A 40 -3.12 9.25 6.64
N LEU A 41 -3.38 8.43 7.66
CA LEU A 41 -3.09 6.99 7.60
C LEU A 41 -3.96 6.27 6.57
N LEU A 42 -5.25 6.59 6.52
CA LEU A 42 -6.15 6.01 5.52
C LEU A 42 -5.73 6.41 4.10
N THR A 43 -5.31 7.67 3.92
CA THR A 43 -4.76 8.15 2.64
C THR A 43 -3.49 7.36 2.26
N GLU A 44 -2.60 7.10 3.22
CA GLU A 44 -1.41 6.28 2.97
C GLU A 44 -1.77 4.84 2.58
N LEU A 45 -2.78 4.23 3.19
CA LEU A 45 -3.28 2.92 2.78
C LEU A 45 -3.85 2.92 1.36
N GLU A 46 -4.59 3.97 0.97
CA GLU A 46 -5.08 4.14 -0.40
C GLU A 46 -3.93 4.25 -1.41
N ASP A 47 -2.90 5.02 -1.07
CA ASP A 47 -1.69 5.17 -1.90
C ASP A 47 -0.94 3.83 -2.04
N ILE A 48 -0.79 3.08 -0.94
CA ILE A 48 -0.19 1.73 -0.98
C ILE A 48 -1.03 0.81 -1.86
N ARG A 49 -2.36 0.80 -1.69
CA ARG A 49 -3.28 -0.01 -2.51
C ARG A 49 -3.14 0.29 -4.00
N TYR A 50 -3.05 1.56 -4.37
CA TYR A 50 -2.85 1.97 -5.76
C TYR A 50 -1.51 1.46 -6.30
N ARG A 51 -0.43 1.62 -5.54
CA ARG A 51 0.91 1.12 -5.93
C ARG A 51 0.97 -0.40 -6.01
N LEU A 52 0.23 -1.13 -5.17
CA LEU A 52 0.12 -2.58 -5.26
C LEU A 52 -0.51 -3.04 -6.58
N SER A 53 -1.50 -2.31 -7.10
CA SER A 53 -2.05 -2.60 -8.43
C SER A 53 -0.97 -2.48 -9.52
N GLN A 54 -0.18 -1.40 -9.48
CA GLN A 54 0.93 -1.21 -10.43
C GLN A 54 2.01 -2.29 -10.28
N MET A 55 2.28 -2.69 -9.05
CA MET A 55 3.22 -3.77 -8.74
C MET A 55 2.71 -5.11 -9.27
N ALA A 56 1.42 -5.41 -9.12
CA ALA A 56 0.79 -6.61 -9.68
C ALA A 56 0.93 -6.65 -11.21
N ASP A 57 0.74 -5.53 -11.91
CA ASP A 57 0.95 -5.44 -13.36
C ASP A 57 2.42 -5.69 -13.75
N GLY A 58 3.36 -5.18 -12.96
CA GLY A 58 4.79 -5.45 -13.11
C GLY A 58 5.11 -6.94 -12.96
N TYR A 59 4.58 -7.60 -11.93
CA TYR A 59 4.77 -9.04 -11.73
C TYR A 59 4.05 -9.89 -12.78
N ALA A 60 2.86 -9.49 -13.22
CA ALA A 60 2.18 -10.15 -14.32
C ALA A 60 3.03 -10.12 -15.59
N ARG A 61 3.66 -8.98 -15.90
CA ARG A 61 4.63 -8.86 -17.00
C ARG A 61 5.83 -9.80 -16.80
N SER A 62 6.46 -9.79 -15.61
CA SER A 62 7.58 -10.69 -15.31
C SER A 62 7.21 -12.16 -15.50
N LEU A 63 6.02 -12.57 -15.09
CA LEU A 63 5.51 -13.93 -15.28
C LEU A 63 5.34 -14.28 -16.77
N GLN A 64 4.92 -13.34 -17.61
CA GLN A 64 4.87 -13.56 -19.06
C GLN A 64 6.27 -13.78 -19.65
N PHE A 65 7.26 -12.98 -19.26
CA PHE A 65 8.65 -13.20 -19.68
C PHE A 65 9.20 -14.54 -19.18
N TYR A 66 8.91 -14.90 -17.93
CA TYR A 66 9.27 -16.18 -17.35
C TYR A 66 8.70 -17.36 -18.17
N ALA A 67 7.45 -17.25 -18.65
CA ALA A 67 6.84 -18.27 -19.51
C ALA A 67 7.60 -18.51 -20.84
N HIS A 68 8.35 -17.51 -21.31
CA HIS A 68 9.21 -17.60 -22.51
C HIS A 68 10.68 -17.91 -22.19
N LYS A 69 11.00 -18.36 -20.97
CA LYS A 69 12.39 -18.55 -20.51
C LYS A 69 13.24 -17.28 -20.66
N ALA A 70 12.61 -16.13 -20.48
CA ALA A 70 13.23 -14.81 -20.62
C ALA A 70 13.13 -14.03 -19.31
N THR A 71 13.99 -13.03 -19.17
CA THR A 71 13.95 -12.07 -18.07
C THR A 71 13.65 -10.68 -18.61
N HIS A 72 13.24 -9.78 -17.71
CA HIS A 72 13.15 -8.37 -18.03
C HIS A 72 13.81 -7.57 -16.90
N SER A 73 14.43 -6.45 -17.26
CA SER A 73 15.30 -5.68 -16.35
C SER A 73 14.55 -4.67 -15.47
N THR A 74 13.22 -4.64 -15.53
CA THR A 74 12.46 -3.67 -14.72
C THR A 74 11.87 -4.34 -13.48
N PHE A 75 12.08 -3.72 -12.33
CA PHE A 75 11.51 -4.17 -11.07
C PHE A 75 10.46 -3.17 -10.63
N PRO A 76 9.39 -3.61 -9.97
CA PRO A 76 8.49 -2.69 -9.32
C PRO A 76 9.24 -1.80 -8.33
N ALA A 77 8.85 -0.52 -8.26
CA ALA A 77 9.38 0.38 -7.25
C ALA A 77 8.97 -0.10 -5.86
N LYS A 78 9.89 -0.01 -4.89
CA LYS A 78 9.59 -0.30 -3.49
C LYS A 78 8.45 0.58 -2.99
N LEU A 79 7.59 -0.02 -2.18
CA LEU A 79 6.51 0.68 -1.51
C LEU A 79 7.09 1.52 -0.39
N SER A 80 6.62 2.76 -0.27
CA SER A 80 7.02 3.68 0.79
C SER A 80 5.80 4.02 1.64
N HIS A 81 5.99 4.03 2.96
CA HIS A 81 4.98 4.40 3.95
C HIS A 81 5.58 5.39 4.98
N PRO A 82 5.93 6.61 4.53
CA PRO A 82 6.67 7.55 5.36
C PRO A 82 5.82 8.12 6.49
N PHE A 83 4.50 8.19 6.34
CA PHE A 83 3.62 8.74 7.35
C PHE A 83 3.54 7.80 8.55
N TYR A 84 3.25 6.51 8.32
CA TYR A 84 3.25 5.51 9.38
C TYR A 84 4.58 5.49 10.13
N LEU A 85 5.72 5.38 9.42
CA LEU A 85 7.03 5.32 10.08
C LEU A 85 7.35 6.55 10.93
N LYS A 86 7.02 7.75 10.43
CA LYS A 86 7.35 9.00 11.12
C LYS A 86 6.42 9.28 12.30
N HIS A 87 5.15 8.89 12.20
CA HIS A 87 4.10 9.26 13.15
C HIS A 87 3.52 8.08 13.94
N TYR A 88 4.12 6.89 13.84
CA TYR A 88 3.58 5.69 14.48
C TYR A 88 3.29 5.89 15.96
N THR A 89 4.25 6.43 16.73
CA THR A 89 4.10 6.65 18.17
C THR A 89 2.94 7.59 18.51
N ASP A 90 2.80 8.68 17.74
CA ASP A 90 1.74 9.67 17.94
C ASP A 90 0.36 9.09 17.63
N VAL A 91 0.30 8.27 16.59
CA VAL A 91 -0.91 7.61 16.09
C VAL A 91 -1.33 6.45 16.99
N PHE A 92 -0.37 5.64 17.47
CA PHE A 92 -0.61 4.38 18.19
C PHE A 92 -1.49 4.56 19.42
N LEU A 93 -1.34 5.69 20.12
CA LEU A 93 -2.14 6.05 21.29
C LEU A 93 -3.58 6.47 20.96
N LYS A 94 -3.87 6.75 19.68
CA LYS A 94 -5.18 7.22 19.18
C LYS A 94 -5.96 6.16 18.42
N LEU A 95 -5.31 5.04 18.11
CA LEU A 95 -5.90 3.88 17.46
C LEU A 95 -6.42 2.88 18.50
N ASN A 96 -7.51 2.20 18.17
CA ASN A 96 -7.95 1.05 18.95
C ASN A 96 -7.10 -0.19 18.62
N HIS A 97 -7.29 -1.27 19.38
CA HIS A 97 -6.52 -2.50 19.23
C HIS A 97 -6.63 -3.12 17.83
N ALA A 98 -7.83 -3.18 17.25
CA ALA A 98 -8.04 -3.74 15.91
C ALA A 98 -7.30 -2.92 14.83
N GLN A 99 -7.41 -1.59 14.89
CA GLN A 99 -6.68 -0.69 14.00
C GLN A 99 -5.17 -0.89 14.09
N ARG A 100 -4.61 -0.94 15.30
CA ARG A 100 -3.17 -1.16 15.51
C ARG A 100 -2.68 -2.45 14.86
N ASN A 101 -3.36 -3.55 15.15
CA ASN A 101 -2.97 -4.86 14.61
C ASN A 101 -3.08 -4.89 13.08
N SER A 102 -4.11 -4.27 12.53
CA SER A 102 -4.30 -4.21 11.08
C SER A 102 -3.22 -3.36 10.39
N TYR A 103 -2.89 -2.17 10.92
CA TYR A 103 -1.78 -1.36 10.39
C TYR A 103 -0.45 -2.10 10.51
N GLU A 104 -0.14 -2.66 11.68
CA GLU A 104 1.10 -3.39 11.91
C GLU A 104 1.27 -4.56 10.93
N LEU A 105 0.21 -5.35 10.73
CA LEU A 105 0.21 -6.41 9.72
C LEU A 105 0.49 -5.87 8.31
N ILE A 106 -0.26 -4.84 7.90
CA ILE A 106 -0.11 -4.23 6.56
C ILE A 106 1.32 -3.73 6.34
N HIS A 107 1.89 -2.98 7.29
CA HIS A 107 3.24 -2.44 7.14
C HIS A 107 4.31 -3.54 7.18
N ASN A 108 4.15 -4.56 8.03
CA ASN A 108 5.04 -5.73 8.03
C ASN A 108 5.01 -6.47 6.68
N MET A 109 3.84 -6.60 6.06
CA MET A 109 3.70 -7.18 4.73
C MET A 109 4.34 -6.30 3.65
N VAL A 110 4.21 -4.98 3.73
CA VAL A 110 4.90 -4.04 2.83
C VAL A 110 6.42 -4.22 2.93
N GLU A 111 6.96 -4.29 4.14
CA GLU A 111 8.39 -4.54 4.34
C GLU A 111 8.82 -5.91 3.79
N ALA A 112 8.01 -6.94 3.98
CA ALA A 112 8.28 -8.27 3.43
C ALA A 112 8.32 -8.27 1.89
N LEU A 113 7.37 -7.59 1.23
CA LEU A 113 7.40 -7.40 -0.23
C LEU A 113 8.67 -6.68 -0.66
N ASN A 114 9.00 -5.56 -0.01
CA ASN A 114 10.19 -4.76 -0.33
C ASN A 114 11.50 -5.56 -0.19
N ARG A 115 11.60 -6.46 0.80
CA ARG A 115 12.77 -7.35 0.95
C ARG A 115 12.88 -8.36 -0.19
N VAL A 116 11.76 -8.87 -0.69
CA VAL A 116 11.80 -9.84 -1.80
C VAL A 116 12.18 -9.17 -3.12
N ILE A 117 11.80 -7.91 -3.34
CA ILE A 117 12.27 -7.13 -4.49
C ILE A 117 13.82 -7.08 -4.53
N ASP A 118 14.48 -6.94 -3.39
CA ASP A 118 15.96 -6.98 -3.32
C ASP A 118 16.52 -8.37 -3.66
N ILE A 119 15.88 -9.43 -3.18
CA ILE A 119 16.25 -10.82 -3.47
C ILE A 119 16.10 -11.09 -4.98
N GLU A 120 15.03 -10.61 -5.61
CA GLU A 120 14.80 -10.77 -7.05
C GLU A 120 15.87 -10.06 -7.88
N ALA A 121 16.24 -8.84 -7.49
CA ALA A 121 17.30 -8.09 -8.16
C ALA A 121 18.64 -8.85 -8.12
N ASP A 122 18.96 -9.47 -6.98
CA ASP A 122 20.15 -10.33 -6.83
C ASP A 122 20.05 -11.62 -7.66
N LEU A 123 18.89 -12.31 -7.67
CA LEU A 123 18.67 -13.51 -8.48
C LEU A 123 18.84 -13.24 -9.97
N ILE A 124 18.25 -12.17 -10.50
CA ILE A 124 18.40 -11.79 -11.91
C ILE A 124 19.86 -11.44 -12.21
N THR A 125 20.55 -10.73 -11.32
CA THR A 125 21.97 -10.39 -11.51
C THR A 125 22.86 -11.62 -11.54
N LYS A 126 22.60 -12.64 -10.72
CA LYS A 126 23.34 -13.90 -10.72
C LYS A 126 23.09 -14.68 -12.00
N PHE A 127 21.82 -14.87 -12.35
CA PHE A 127 21.39 -15.59 -13.54
C PHE A 127 21.87 -14.93 -14.85
N THR A 128 21.95 -13.60 -14.92
CA THR A 128 22.43 -12.90 -16.12
C THR A 128 23.94 -13.03 -16.34
N LYS A 129 24.72 -13.33 -15.29
CA LYS A 129 26.16 -13.58 -15.41
C LYS A 129 26.45 -15.00 -15.90
N GLU A 130 25.70 -15.97 -15.39
CA GLU A 130 25.82 -17.37 -15.74
C GLU A 130 24.43 -18.00 -15.69
N TYR A 131 23.95 -18.50 -16.82
CA TYR A 131 22.63 -19.13 -16.89
C TYR A 131 22.64 -20.38 -16.01
N ASP A 132 21.75 -20.39 -15.04
CA ASP A 132 21.53 -21.49 -14.11
C ASP A 132 20.02 -21.77 -14.06
N GLU A 133 19.64 -23.00 -14.41
CA GLU A 133 18.23 -23.41 -14.49
C GLU A 133 17.55 -23.45 -13.11
N ASP A 134 18.29 -23.82 -12.05
CA ASP A 134 17.78 -23.86 -10.68
C ASP A 134 17.52 -22.44 -10.17
N LEU A 135 18.43 -21.50 -10.47
CA LEU A 135 18.22 -20.08 -10.16
C LEU A 135 17.04 -19.50 -10.95
N PHE A 136 16.86 -19.90 -12.20
CA PHE A 136 15.74 -19.47 -13.03
C PHE A 136 14.39 -19.97 -12.49
N GLU A 137 14.32 -21.25 -12.09
CA GLU A 137 13.12 -21.81 -11.46
C GLU A 137 12.82 -21.12 -10.12
N LYS A 138 13.84 -20.90 -9.29
CA LYS A 138 13.71 -20.17 -8.02
C LYS A 138 13.18 -18.76 -8.22
N TRP A 139 13.69 -18.05 -9.23
CA TRP A 139 13.17 -16.74 -9.61
C TRP A 139 11.69 -16.82 -10.01
N GLY A 140 11.32 -17.76 -10.88
CA GLY A 140 9.93 -18.00 -11.28
C GLY A 140 8.99 -18.27 -10.11
N ASN A 141 9.40 -19.08 -9.14
CA ASN A 141 8.62 -19.34 -7.93
C ASN A 141 8.51 -18.11 -7.03
N THR A 142 9.56 -17.28 -6.98
CA THR A 142 9.54 -16.00 -6.27
C THR A 142 8.53 -15.03 -6.90
N LEU A 143 8.48 -14.92 -8.24
CA LEU A 143 7.50 -14.09 -8.94
C LEU A 143 6.05 -14.48 -8.63
N LYS A 144 5.75 -15.80 -8.62
CA LYS A 144 4.41 -16.32 -8.30
C LYS A 144 4.03 -15.95 -6.87
N ALA A 145 4.93 -16.21 -5.92
CA ALA A 145 4.72 -15.90 -4.51
C ALA A 145 4.53 -14.39 -4.27
N GLN A 146 5.30 -13.53 -4.95
CA GLN A 146 5.11 -12.08 -4.87
C GLN A 146 3.76 -11.65 -5.43
N TYR A 147 3.34 -12.19 -6.56
CA TYR A 147 2.02 -11.90 -7.13
C TYR A 147 0.90 -12.26 -6.14
N GLU A 148 0.97 -13.42 -5.50
CA GLU A 148 0.02 -13.83 -4.45
C GLU A 148 0.07 -12.91 -3.22
N ASN A 149 1.27 -12.59 -2.72
CA ASN A 149 1.46 -11.71 -1.56
C ASN A 149 0.91 -10.29 -1.82
N ILE A 150 1.01 -9.78 -3.05
CA ILE A 150 0.44 -8.49 -3.44
C ILE A 150 -1.09 -8.52 -3.34
N HIS A 151 -1.73 -9.57 -3.87
CA HIS A 151 -3.18 -9.74 -3.77
C HIS A 151 -3.64 -9.92 -2.33
N LEU A 152 -2.87 -10.65 -1.52
CA LEU A 152 -3.14 -10.82 -0.09
C LEU A 152 -3.07 -9.48 0.65
N LEU A 153 -2.02 -8.68 0.42
CA LEU A 153 -1.89 -7.36 1.03
C LEU A 153 -2.99 -6.40 0.54
N TRP A 154 -3.31 -6.44 -0.75
CA TRP A 154 -4.40 -5.67 -1.33
C TRP A 154 -5.74 -5.99 -0.63
N TRP A 155 -6.00 -7.27 -0.35
CA TRP A 155 -7.17 -7.68 0.42
C TRP A 155 -7.16 -7.12 1.84
N HIS A 156 -6.05 -7.24 2.57
CA HIS A 156 -5.95 -6.70 3.94
C HIS A 156 -6.18 -5.19 3.99
N ILE A 157 -5.66 -4.45 3.00
CA ILE A 157 -5.89 -3.00 2.90
C ILE A 157 -7.37 -2.72 2.63
N ASN A 158 -8.02 -3.43 1.71
CA ASN A 158 -9.45 -3.20 1.45
C ASN A 158 -10.33 -3.58 2.62
N PHE A 159 -10.01 -4.67 3.32
CA PHE A 159 -10.68 -5.04 4.55
C PHE A 159 -10.58 -3.89 5.56
N HIS A 160 -9.38 -3.34 5.77
CA HIS A 160 -9.19 -2.18 6.64
C HIS A 160 -10.01 -0.97 6.20
N LEU A 161 -9.95 -0.61 4.91
CA LEU A 161 -10.64 0.56 4.36
C LEU A 161 -12.17 0.40 4.38
N SER A 162 -12.69 -0.83 4.37
CA SER A 162 -14.14 -1.10 4.46
C SER A 162 -14.69 -0.93 5.87
N ALA A 163 -13.85 -1.12 6.90
CA ALA A 163 -14.20 -1.01 8.30
C ALA A 163 -13.14 -0.20 9.08
N PRO A 164 -12.91 1.08 8.71
CA PRO A 164 -11.76 1.85 9.19
C PRO A 164 -11.78 2.07 10.71
N ASP A 165 -12.96 2.06 11.33
CA ASP A 165 -13.10 2.22 12.78
C ASP A 165 -12.90 0.91 13.56
N ASN A 166 -13.04 -0.27 12.93
CA ASN A 166 -12.86 -1.56 13.59
C ASN A 166 -12.43 -2.68 12.61
N PRO A 167 -11.19 -2.64 12.07
CA PRO A 167 -10.71 -3.64 11.13
C PRO A 167 -10.22 -4.90 11.87
N ASN A 168 -11.15 -5.61 12.51
CA ASN A 168 -10.81 -6.73 13.39
C ASN A 168 -10.44 -7.99 12.60
N LEU A 169 -9.14 -8.30 12.58
CA LEU A 169 -8.59 -9.49 11.94
C LEU A 169 -8.59 -10.74 12.84
N ILE A 170 -8.74 -10.58 14.16
CA ILE A 170 -8.67 -11.68 15.13
C ILE A 170 -9.99 -12.45 15.14
N GLU A 171 -11.09 -11.72 15.25
CA GLU A 171 -12.45 -12.27 15.23
C GLU A 171 -13.08 -12.09 13.85
N MET A 172 -12.29 -12.41 12.82
CA MET A 172 -12.72 -12.29 11.42
C MET A 172 -13.98 -13.14 11.20
N HIS A 173 -15.02 -12.51 10.65
CA HIS A 173 -16.26 -13.22 10.35
C HIS A 173 -15.99 -14.35 9.35
N PRO A 174 -16.74 -15.47 9.41
CA PRO A 174 -16.58 -16.57 8.45
C PRO A 174 -16.66 -16.12 6.98
N GLU A 175 -17.46 -15.10 6.70
CA GLU A 175 -17.59 -14.51 5.36
C GLU A 175 -16.30 -13.82 4.90
N ASP A 176 -15.67 -13.02 5.76
CA ASP A 176 -14.40 -12.36 5.46
C ASP A 176 -13.27 -13.37 5.25
N ARG A 177 -13.24 -14.44 6.06
CA ARG A 177 -12.29 -15.54 5.87
C ARG A 177 -12.48 -16.23 4.53
N LYS A 178 -13.73 -16.48 4.14
CA LYS A 178 -14.05 -17.05 2.83
C LYS A 178 -13.63 -16.11 1.70
N HIS A 179 -13.84 -14.81 1.84
CA HIS A 179 -13.37 -13.83 0.85
C HIS A 179 -11.85 -13.80 0.73
N LEU A 180 -11.13 -13.92 1.85
CA LEU A 180 -9.67 -14.03 1.86
C LEU A 180 -9.18 -15.27 1.11
N GLU A 181 -9.77 -16.44 1.39
CA GLU A 181 -9.46 -17.70 0.71
C GLU A 181 -9.74 -17.60 -0.80
N GLN A 182 -10.88 -17.03 -1.18
CA GLN A 182 -11.24 -16.78 -2.57
C GLN A 182 -10.26 -15.84 -3.27
N ASN A 183 -9.80 -14.79 -2.59
CA ASN A 183 -8.84 -13.84 -3.14
C ASN A 183 -7.49 -14.52 -3.46
N THR A 184 -7.02 -15.39 -2.56
CA THR A 184 -5.82 -16.20 -2.79
C THR A 184 -6.02 -17.17 -3.97
N GLU A 185 -7.16 -17.84 -4.04
CA GLU A 185 -7.47 -18.74 -5.17
C GLU A 185 -7.54 -18.00 -6.50
N ILE A 186 -8.10 -16.79 -6.52
CA ILE A 186 -8.14 -15.91 -7.70
C ILE A 186 -6.72 -15.55 -8.14
N ALA A 187 -5.83 -15.21 -7.20
CA ALA A 187 -4.44 -14.90 -7.51
C ALA A 187 -3.73 -16.10 -8.17
N CYS A 188 -3.89 -17.31 -7.63
CA CYS A 188 -3.33 -18.53 -8.23
C CYS A 188 -3.89 -18.78 -9.63
N LYS A 189 -5.21 -18.64 -9.82
CA LYS A 189 -5.86 -18.78 -11.14
C LYS A 189 -5.35 -17.75 -12.14
N HIS A 190 -5.14 -16.51 -11.70
CA HIS A 190 -4.57 -15.45 -12.53
C HIS A 190 -3.15 -15.78 -12.97
N ILE A 191 -2.31 -16.31 -12.08
CA ILE A 191 -0.96 -16.76 -12.43
C ILE A 191 -1.01 -17.83 -13.53
N ILE A 192 -1.82 -18.87 -13.36
CA ILE A 192 -1.96 -19.94 -14.36
C ILE A 192 -2.42 -19.36 -15.70
N LYS A 193 -3.41 -18.47 -15.66
CA LYS A 193 -3.92 -17.79 -16.86
C LYS A 193 -2.84 -16.96 -17.54
N ILE A 194 -2.09 -16.15 -16.80
CA ILE A 194 -0.98 -15.32 -17.32
C ILE A 194 0.06 -16.21 -18.03
N LEU A 195 0.48 -17.30 -17.39
CA LEU A 195 1.47 -18.22 -17.96
C LEU A 195 0.93 -18.95 -19.19
N SER A 196 -0.36 -19.32 -19.20
CA SER A 196 -1.00 -19.97 -20.34
C SER A 196 -1.23 -19.01 -21.50
N ASP A 197 -1.65 -17.77 -21.23
CA ASP A 197 -1.90 -16.74 -22.23
C ASP A 197 -0.59 -16.27 -22.87
N ALA A 198 0.50 -16.22 -22.08
CA ALA A 198 1.83 -15.90 -22.60
C ALA A 198 2.26 -16.82 -23.75
N LYS A 199 1.97 -18.12 -23.64
CA LYS A 199 2.30 -19.11 -24.67
C LYS A 199 1.56 -18.92 -26.00
N LYS A 200 0.55 -18.03 -26.06
CA LYS A 200 -0.25 -17.78 -27.28
C LYS A 200 0.41 -16.80 -28.24
N PHE A 201 1.43 -16.09 -27.80
CA PHE A 201 2.19 -15.15 -28.63
C PHE A 201 3.69 -15.48 -28.57
N SER A 202 4.44 -15.02 -29.56
CA SER A 202 5.90 -15.13 -29.62
C SER A 202 6.57 -14.17 -28.64
N ARG A 203 7.85 -14.44 -28.35
CA ARG A 203 8.66 -13.57 -27.49
C ARG A 203 8.81 -12.17 -28.11
N GLU A 204 8.92 -12.09 -29.43
CA GLU A 204 9.09 -10.85 -30.19
C GLU A 204 7.82 -9.99 -30.11
N GLU A 205 6.63 -10.60 -30.20
CA GLU A 205 5.35 -9.92 -29.97
C GLU A 205 5.22 -9.40 -28.54
N LEU A 206 5.73 -10.15 -27.55
CA LEU A 206 5.75 -9.72 -26.15
C LEU A 206 6.61 -8.46 -25.94
N TYR A 207 7.82 -8.45 -26.52
CA TYR A 207 8.68 -7.27 -26.49
C TYR A 207 8.04 -6.09 -27.23
N GLY A 208 7.40 -6.32 -28.38
CA GLY A 208 6.66 -5.29 -29.11
C GLY A 208 5.57 -4.63 -28.25
N LYS A 209 4.72 -5.45 -27.62
CA LYS A 209 3.62 -4.99 -26.75
C LYS A 209 4.08 -4.10 -25.61
N TYR A 210 5.25 -4.39 -25.02
CA TYR A 210 5.76 -3.61 -23.88
C TYR A 210 6.69 -2.46 -24.26
N ASN A 211 7.36 -2.54 -25.41
CA ASN A 211 8.15 -1.42 -25.94
C ASN A 211 7.23 -0.30 -26.47
N GLU A 212 6.11 -0.62 -27.12
CA GLU A 212 5.14 0.38 -27.61
C GLU A 212 4.52 1.24 -26.48
N VAL A 213 4.35 0.66 -25.29
CA VAL A 213 3.82 1.39 -24.11
C VAL A 213 4.81 2.42 -23.58
N VAL A 214 6.13 2.23 -23.78
CA VAL A 214 7.16 3.22 -23.39
C VAL A 214 7.24 4.37 -24.40
N TYR A 215 6.90 4.14 -25.68
CA TYR A 215 6.99 5.17 -26.74
C TYR A 215 5.70 5.96 -26.99
N THR A 216 4.54 5.44 -26.62
CA THR A 216 3.24 6.15 -26.81
C THR A 216 2.99 7.28 -25.81
N THR A 217 3.85 7.44 -24.79
CA THR A 217 3.86 8.63 -23.91
C THR A 217 4.79 9.74 -24.43
N LYS A 218 5.08 9.77 -25.74
CA LYS A 218 5.58 11.00 -26.38
C LYS A 218 4.39 11.86 -26.76
N VAL A 219 4.13 12.85 -25.90
CA VAL A 219 3.50 14.14 -26.16
C VAL A 219 3.08 14.30 -27.62
N LYS A 220 1.78 14.36 -27.88
CA LYS A 220 1.25 15.03 -29.07
C LYS A 220 1.85 16.44 -29.08
N LYS A 221 2.99 16.62 -29.74
CA LYS A 221 3.41 17.95 -30.15
C LYS A 221 2.34 18.38 -31.13
N LYS A 222 1.59 19.37 -30.67
CA LYS A 222 0.61 20.13 -31.41
C LYS A 222 1.29 20.64 -32.68
N GLU A 223 1.13 19.92 -33.79
CA GLU A 223 1.27 20.49 -35.13
C GLU A 223 -0.03 21.24 -35.43
N GLU A 224 -0.18 22.39 -34.78
CA GLU A 224 -1.12 23.45 -35.14
C GLU A 224 -0.42 24.77 -34.84
N ASN A 225 0.23 25.33 -35.85
CA ASN A 225 -0.08 26.65 -36.39
C ASN A 225 1.14 27.22 -37.14
N ASP A 226 0.90 27.43 -38.44
CA ASP A 226 1.46 28.46 -39.33
C ASP A 226 2.98 28.48 -39.61
#